data_AF-A0A2J8M2Y5-F1
#
_entry.id   AF-A0A2J8M2Y5-F1
#
_cell.length_a   1.000
_cell.length_b   1.000
_cell.length_c   1.000
_cell.angle_alpha   90.00
_cell.angle_beta   90.00
_cell.angle_gamma   90.00
#
_symmetry.space_group_name_H-M   'P 1'
#
loop_
_entity.id
_entity.type
_entity.pdbx_description
1 polymer ?
#
loop_
_entity_poly.entity_id
_entity_poly.type
_entity_poly.pdbx_seq_one_letter_code
_entity_poly.pdbx_strand_id
1 'polypeptide(L)'
;FTQSPKKSVADLLGSFEGKRRLLLITTPKAENNMYVQQRDEYLESFCKMATRKISVITIFGPVNNSTMKIDHFQLDNEKPMRVVDDEDLVDQRLISELRKEYGMTYNDFFMVLTDVDLRVKQYYEVPITMKSVFDLIDTFQSRIKDMEKQKKEGIVCKEDKKQSLENFLSRFRWRRRLLVISAPNDEDWAYSQQLSALSGQACNFGSSVVEREDVPAHLVKDIRNYFQVSPEYFSMLLVGKDGNVKSWYPSPMWSMVIVY
;
A
#
# COMPACT_ATOMS: atom_id res chain seq x y z
N PHE A 1 -2.79 -28.54 -21.23
CA PHE A 1 -2.60 -27.35 -20.39
C PHE A 1 -1.11 -27.15 -20.17
N THR A 2 -0.48 -26.30 -20.96
CA THR A 2 0.92 -25.89 -20.75
C THR A 2 0.95 -24.94 -19.56
N GLN A 3 1.54 -25.38 -18.43
CA GLN A 3 1.86 -24.47 -17.32
C GLN A 3 2.68 -23.30 -17.86
N SER A 4 2.24 -22.08 -17.60
CA SER A 4 3.06 -20.88 -17.77
C SER A 4 4.40 -21.09 -17.04
N PRO A 5 5.53 -20.65 -17.63
CA PRO A 5 6.81 -20.76 -16.96
C PRO A 5 6.75 -19.97 -15.64
N LYS A 6 7.01 -20.65 -14.52
CA LYS A 6 7.04 -20.04 -13.18
C LYS A 6 8.14 -18.98 -13.15
N LYS A 7 7.80 -17.75 -12.75
CA LYS A 7 8.76 -16.65 -12.66
C LYS A 7 9.76 -16.89 -11.53
N SER A 8 11.00 -16.50 -11.75
CA SER A 8 12.07 -16.60 -10.77
C SER A 8 12.17 -15.33 -9.91
N VAL A 9 12.87 -15.41 -8.77
CA VAL A 9 13.22 -14.22 -7.97
C VAL A 9 14.01 -13.20 -8.79
N ALA A 10 14.87 -13.66 -9.72
CA ALA A 10 15.61 -12.78 -10.61
C ALA A 10 14.68 -11.97 -11.53
N ASP A 11 13.60 -12.57 -12.03
CA ASP A 11 12.61 -11.86 -12.86
C ASP A 11 11.86 -10.79 -12.07
N LEU A 12 11.50 -11.10 -10.81
CA LEU A 12 10.87 -10.15 -9.89
C LEU A 12 11.82 -8.98 -9.61
N LEU A 13 13.06 -9.28 -9.18
CA LEU A 13 14.07 -8.30 -8.81
C LEU A 13 14.54 -7.44 -9.99
N GLY A 14 14.60 -7.99 -11.20
CA GLY A 14 14.94 -7.25 -12.42
C GLY A 14 13.97 -6.11 -12.75
N SER A 15 12.75 -6.13 -12.19
CA SER A 15 11.83 -4.99 -12.30
C SER A 15 12.27 -3.77 -11.48
N PHE A 16 13.08 -3.97 -10.43
CA PHE A 16 13.56 -2.95 -9.51
C PHE A 16 15.02 -2.56 -9.74
N GLU A 17 15.86 -3.49 -10.20
CA GLU A 17 17.29 -3.28 -10.37
C GLU A 17 17.59 -2.04 -11.24
N GLY A 18 18.52 -1.21 -10.75
CA GLY A 18 18.91 0.06 -11.36
C GLY A 18 17.85 1.16 -11.29
N LYS A 19 16.64 0.87 -10.81
CA LYS A 19 15.49 1.79 -10.80
C LYS A 19 15.08 2.20 -9.40
N ARG A 20 15.07 1.26 -8.44
CA ARG A 20 14.47 1.46 -7.12
C ARG A 20 15.28 0.78 -6.02
N ARG A 21 15.25 1.41 -4.84
CA ARG A 21 15.75 0.84 -3.59
C ARG A 21 14.65 0.00 -2.98
N LEU A 22 15.01 -1.11 -2.32
CA LEU A 22 14.03 -1.96 -1.64
C LEU A 22 14.15 -1.76 -0.13
N LEU A 23 12.99 -1.64 0.51
CA LEU A 23 12.82 -1.87 1.93
C LEU A 23 12.00 -3.15 2.07
N LEU A 24 12.68 -4.27 2.26
CA LEU A 24 12.01 -5.55 2.45
C LEU A 24 11.65 -5.70 3.93
N ILE A 25 10.46 -6.22 4.21
CA ILE A 25 9.94 -6.44 5.57
C ILE A 25 9.39 -7.86 5.65
N THR A 26 9.78 -8.64 6.65
CA THR A 26 9.05 -9.85 7.05
C THR A 26 8.28 -9.58 8.33
N THR A 27 7.13 -10.21 8.48
CA THR A 27 6.33 -10.17 9.69
C THR A 27 5.44 -11.41 9.76
N PRO A 28 5.13 -11.96 10.95
CA PRO A 28 4.25 -13.11 11.06
C PRO A 28 2.82 -12.83 10.60
N LYS A 29 2.31 -11.60 10.78
CA LYS A 29 0.93 -11.22 10.47
C LYS A 29 0.77 -9.71 10.23
N ALA A 30 -0.33 -9.32 9.61
CA ALA A 30 -0.63 -7.93 9.28
C ALA A 30 -0.91 -7.05 10.52
N GLU A 31 -1.35 -7.66 11.62
CA GLU A 31 -1.64 -7.00 12.89
C GLU A 31 -0.45 -7.01 13.86
N ASN A 32 0.75 -7.39 13.40
CA ASN A 32 1.94 -7.34 14.24
C ASN A 32 2.27 -5.86 14.58
N ASN A 33 2.39 -5.54 15.87
CA ASN A 33 2.58 -4.16 16.33
C ASN A 33 3.81 -3.48 15.72
N MET A 34 4.94 -4.19 15.57
CA MET A 34 6.15 -3.64 14.97
C MET A 34 5.95 -3.34 13.49
N TYR A 35 5.26 -4.23 12.77
CA TYR A 35 4.89 -4.01 11.38
C TYR A 35 3.95 -2.81 11.22
N VAL A 36 2.88 -2.73 12.02
CA VAL A 36 1.91 -1.63 11.98
C VAL A 36 2.62 -0.29 12.24
N GLN A 37 3.44 -0.23 13.30
CA GLN A 37 4.23 0.96 13.60
C GLN A 37 5.12 1.39 12.44
N GLN A 38 5.89 0.45 11.87
CA GLN A 38 6.79 0.75 10.75
C GLN A 38 6.03 1.19 9.50
N ARG A 39 4.89 0.54 9.23
CA ARG A 39 4.02 0.84 8.11
C ARG A 39 3.48 2.24 8.18
N ASP A 40 2.91 2.61 9.32
CA ASP A 40 2.30 3.92 9.49
C ASP A 40 3.36 5.03 9.37
N GLU A 41 4.55 4.82 9.94
CA GLU A 41 5.70 5.73 9.82
C GLU A 41 6.13 5.97 8.35
N TYR A 42 6.25 4.92 7.53
CA TYR A 42 6.65 5.11 6.13
C TYR A 42 5.53 5.68 5.26
N LEU A 43 4.27 5.45 5.61
CA LEU A 43 3.12 6.03 4.90
C LEU A 43 3.00 7.53 5.15
N GLU A 44 3.31 8.00 6.36
CA GLU A 44 3.38 9.43 6.67
C GLU A 44 4.48 10.15 5.86
N SER A 45 5.52 9.43 5.45
CA SER A 45 6.67 9.97 4.73
C SER A 45 6.62 9.75 3.21
N PHE A 46 5.44 9.61 2.61
CA PHE A 46 5.27 9.22 1.19
C PHE A 46 6.15 10.01 0.20
N CYS A 47 6.14 11.34 0.24
CA CYS A 47 6.95 12.13 -0.70
C CYS A 47 8.46 11.87 -0.50
N LYS A 48 8.89 11.77 0.75
CA LYS A 48 10.29 11.49 1.11
C LYS A 48 10.71 10.08 0.67
N MET A 49 9.78 9.12 0.68
CA MET A 49 9.95 7.78 0.10
C MET A 49 10.05 7.81 -1.43
N ALA A 50 9.15 8.54 -2.09
CA ALA A 50 9.06 8.63 -3.54
C ALA A 50 10.29 9.30 -4.15
N THR A 51 10.72 10.43 -3.59
CA THR A 51 11.96 11.12 -4.00
C THR A 51 13.21 10.27 -3.81
N ARG A 52 13.19 9.24 -2.96
CA ARG A 52 14.30 8.28 -2.79
C ARG A 52 14.12 6.99 -3.60
N LYS A 53 13.06 6.91 -4.42
CA LYS A 53 12.69 5.77 -5.27
C LYS A 53 12.61 4.46 -4.49
N ILE A 54 11.99 4.50 -3.31
CA ILE A 54 11.86 3.33 -2.42
C ILE A 54 10.61 2.53 -2.80
N SER A 55 10.75 1.22 -2.95
CA SER A 55 9.61 0.28 -2.90
C SER A 55 9.69 -0.52 -1.60
N VAL A 56 8.54 -0.80 -1.01
CA VAL A 56 8.45 -1.68 0.15
C VAL A 56 7.91 -3.03 -0.31
N ILE A 57 8.61 -4.11 0.01
CA ILE A 57 8.13 -5.47 -0.19
C ILE A 57 7.88 -6.06 1.19
N THR A 58 6.62 -6.34 1.54
CA THR A 58 6.27 -6.96 2.81
C THR A 58 5.88 -8.41 2.61
N ILE A 59 6.46 -9.32 3.38
CA ILE A 59 6.14 -10.74 3.39
C ILE A 59 5.50 -11.10 4.73
N PHE A 60 4.27 -11.60 4.68
CA PHE A 60 3.50 -12.06 5.84
C PHE A 60 3.59 -13.57 5.99
N GLY A 61 3.47 -14.07 7.20
CA GLY A 61 3.22 -15.50 7.48
C GLY A 61 4.47 -16.39 7.43
N PRO A 62 4.35 -17.66 7.87
CA PRO A 62 5.45 -18.62 7.94
C PRO A 62 5.81 -19.20 6.57
N VAL A 63 6.95 -19.91 6.48
CA VAL A 63 7.56 -20.49 5.24
C VAL A 63 6.55 -21.10 4.25
N ASN A 64 5.55 -21.82 4.75
CA ASN A 64 4.62 -22.63 3.93
C ASN A 64 3.25 -21.97 3.71
N ASN A 65 3.01 -20.82 4.30
CA ASN A 65 1.76 -20.06 4.15
C ASN A 65 2.06 -18.57 4.23
N SER A 66 2.86 -18.10 3.28
CA SER A 66 3.26 -16.72 3.18
C SER A 66 2.51 -15.98 2.08
N THR A 67 2.31 -14.69 2.29
CA THR A 67 1.84 -13.79 1.23
C THR A 67 2.79 -12.61 1.13
N MET A 68 2.87 -12.00 -0.05
CA MET A 68 3.71 -10.86 -0.30
C MET A 68 2.88 -9.69 -0.79
N LYS A 69 3.24 -8.48 -0.35
CA LYS A 69 2.67 -7.21 -0.80
C LYS A 69 3.78 -6.29 -1.26
N ILE A 70 3.53 -5.55 -2.33
CA ILE A 70 4.48 -4.58 -2.88
C ILE A 70 3.85 -3.20 -2.94
N ASP A 71 4.44 -2.25 -2.23
CA ASP A 71 4.06 -0.84 -2.20
C ASP A 71 5.12 0.00 -2.93
N HIS A 72 4.73 0.69 -3.99
CA HIS A 72 5.61 1.60 -4.74
C HIS A 72 5.28 3.05 -4.41
N PHE A 73 6.29 3.80 -3.94
CA PHE A 73 6.17 5.23 -3.67
C PHE A 73 6.64 6.02 -4.89
N GLN A 74 5.73 6.64 -5.62
CA GLN A 74 6.05 7.31 -6.89
C GLN A 74 5.50 8.74 -6.88
N LEU A 75 6.21 9.65 -7.54
CA LEU A 75 5.68 10.98 -7.83
C LEU A 75 4.75 10.91 -9.05
N ASP A 76 3.80 11.83 -9.17
CA ASP A 76 2.77 11.82 -10.21
C ASP A 76 3.33 11.87 -11.64
N ASN A 77 4.54 12.40 -11.81
CA ASN A 77 5.22 12.52 -13.10
C ASN A 77 6.03 11.26 -13.48
N GLU A 78 6.08 10.23 -12.62
CA GLU A 78 6.80 9.00 -12.90
C GLU A 78 5.95 7.97 -13.65
N LYS A 79 6.61 7.16 -14.48
CA LYS A 79 5.94 6.00 -15.10
C LYS A 79 5.56 4.99 -14.00
N PRO A 80 4.32 4.47 -14.01
CA PRO A 80 3.92 3.44 -13.05
C PRO A 80 4.84 2.24 -13.11
N MET A 81 5.18 1.68 -11.94
CA MET A 81 5.90 0.42 -11.85
C MET A 81 5.05 -0.73 -12.41
N ARG A 82 5.74 -1.76 -12.93
CA ARG A 82 5.08 -2.97 -13.41
C ARG A 82 4.31 -3.61 -12.25
N VAL A 83 3.03 -3.87 -12.47
CA VAL A 83 2.21 -4.65 -11.53
C VAL A 83 2.71 -6.10 -11.56
N VAL A 84 3.01 -6.62 -10.37
CA VAL A 84 3.32 -8.04 -10.17
C VAL A 84 2.00 -8.78 -10.11
N ASP A 85 1.94 -9.96 -10.75
CA ASP A 85 0.70 -10.72 -10.87
C ASP A 85 0.31 -11.29 -9.51
N ASP A 86 -0.99 -11.33 -9.20
CA ASP A 86 -1.48 -11.80 -7.89
C ASP A 86 -1.04 -13.26 -7.59
N GLU A 87 -0.85 -14.07 -8.63
CA GLU A 87 -0.31 -15.44 -8.53
C GLU A 87 1.13 -15.44 -7.97
N ASP A 88 1.97 -14.49 -8.40
CA ASP A 88 3.35 -14.37 -7.93
C ASP A 88 3.39 -13.88 -6.47
N LEU A 89 2.42 -13.06 -6.05
CA LEU A 89 2.33 -12.52 -4.69
C LEU A 89 2.03 -13.59 -3.63
N VAL A 90 1.56 -14.77 -4.03
CA VAL A 90 1.27 -15.90 -3.15
C VAL A 90 2.11 -17.15 -3.46
N ASP A 91 3.06 -17.06 -4.40
CA ASP A 91 3.94 -18.17 -4.74
C ASP A 91 4.96 -18.42 -3.61
N GLN A 92 4.77 -19.53 -2.90
CA GLN A 92 5.62 -19.91 -1.76
C GLN A 92 7.09 -20.14 -2.16
N ARG A 93 7.36 -20.60 -3.39
CA ARG A 93 8.74 -20.80 -3.87
C ARG A 93 9.43 -19.47 -4.06
N LEU A 94 8.76 -18.54 -4.76
CA LEU A 94 9.26 -17.19 -5.00
C LEU A 94 9.54 -16.47 -3.68
N ILE A 95 8.58 -16.53 -2.74
CA ILE A 95 8.69 -15.89 -1.43
C ILE A 95 9.84 -16.50 -0.60
N SER A 96 9.97 -17.83 -0.60
CA SER A 96 11.02 -18.52 0.16
C SER A 96 12.42 -18.21 -0.39
N GLU A 97 12.56 -18.21 -1.72
CA GLU A 97 13.81 -17.82 -2.38
C GLU A 97 14.15 -16.35 -2.11
N LEU A 98 13.16 -15.44 -2.13
CA LEU A 98 13.37 -14.02 -1.83
C LEU A 98 13.84 -13.82 -0.39
N ARG A 99 13.22 -14.49 0.59
CA ARG A 99 13.68 -14.47 1.99
C ARG A 99 15.11 -14.97 2.12
N LYS A 100 15.44 -16.06 1.43
CA LYS A 100 16.78 -16.64 1.44
C LYS A 100 17.82 -15.69 0.85
N GLU A 101 17.51 -15.06 -0.28
CA GLU A 101 18.40 -14.11 -0.98
C GLU A 101 18.80 -12.94 -0.07
N TYR A 102 17.84 -12.41 0.71
CA TYR A 102 18.07 -11.28 1.60
C TYR A 102 18.35 -11.66 3.05
N GLY A 103 18.47 -12.95 3.37
CA GLY A 103 18.73 -13.43 4.73
C GLY A 103 17.65 -13.04 5.74
N MET A 104 16.38 -13.02 5.31
CA MET A 104 15.25 -12.60 6.14
C MET A 104 14.75 -13.72 7.05
N THR A 105 14.20 -13.35 8.20
CA THR A 105 13.57 -14.29 9.13
C THR A 105 12.16 -14.68 8.69
N TYR A 106 11.66 -15.82 9.16
CA TYR A 106 10.34 -16.33 8.75
C TYR A 106 9.21 -15.92 9.69
N ASN A 107 9.49 -15.82 10.99
CA ASN A 107 8.46 -15.74 12.03
C ASN A 107 8.46 -14.41 12.80
N ASP A 108 9.48 -13.59 12.60
CA ASP A 108 9.67 -12.36 13.34
C ASP A 108 9.63 -11.15 12.41
N PHE A 109 9.43 -9.99 13.03
CA PHE A 109 9.61 -8.73 12.33
C PHE A 109 11.09 -8.57 11.98
N PHE A 110 11.38 -8.33 10.70
CA PHE A 110 12.74 -8.05 10.25
C PHE A 110 12.69 -7.21 8.98
N MET A 111 13.62 -6.27 8.85
CA MET A 111 13.69 -5.40 7.67
C MET A 111 15.07 -5.38 7.06
N VAL A 112 15.11 -5.23 5.74
CA VAL A 112 16.32 -5.13 4.95
C VAL A 112 16.23 -3.92 4.03
N LEU A 113 17.20 -3.02 4.12
CA LEU A 113 17.36 -1.91 3.20
C LEU A 113 18.40 -2.26 2.14
N THR A 114 18.06 -2.05 0.86
CA THR A 114 18.98 -2.17 -0.27
C THR A 114 19.21 -0.83 -0.94
N ASP A 115 20.23 -0.75 -1.79
CA ASP A 115 20.37 0.35 -2.76
C ASP A 115 19.82 -0.07 -4.14
N VAL A 116 19.89 0.82 -5.14
CA VAL A 116 19.37 0.59 -6.50
C VAL A 116 20.07 -0.56 -7.23
N ASP A 117 21.26 -0.97 -6.79
CA ASP A 117 21.97 -2.16 -7.25
C ASP A 117 21.50 -3.45 -6.54
N LEU A 118 20.43 -3.35 -5.74
CA LEU A 118 19.83 -4.40 -4.92
C LEU A 118 20.75 -5.00 -3.86
N ARG A 119 21.95 -4.43 -3.66
CA ARG A 119 22.85 -4.88 -2.60
C ARG A 119 22.34 -4.39 -1.25
N VAL A 120 22.36 -5.29 -0.27
CA VAL A 120 21.99 -4.96 1.11
C VAL A 120 22.91 -3.90 1.67
N LYS A 121 22.31 -2.91 2.35
CA LYS A 121 23.00 -1.82 3.03
C LYS A 121 22.82 -1.87 4.54
N GLN A 122 21.65 -2.30 5.01
CA GLN A 122 21.36 -2.36 6.45
C GLN A 122 20.27 -3.39 6.76
N TYR A 123 20.40 -4.01 7.95
CA TYR A 123 19.40 -4.88 8.56
C TYR A 123 18.79 -4.20 9.80
N TYR A 124 17.51 -4.43 10.05
CA TYR A 124 16.80 -3.95 11.24
C TYR A 124 15.93 -5.05 11.83
N GLU A 125 16.12 -5.32 13.12
CA GLU A 125 15.32 -6.29 13.88
C GLU A 125 14.12 -5.64 14.60
N VAL A 126 14.07 -4.31 14.59
CA VAL A 126 13.04 -3.49 15.24
C VAL A 126 12.60 -2.34 14.33
N PRO A 127 11.41 -1.75 14.55
CA PRO A 127 11.00 -0.56 13.83
C PRO A 127 12.01 0.56 13.98
N ILE A 128 12.20 1.32 12.90
CA ILE A 128 13.15 2.41 12.82
C ILE A 128 12.46 3.65 12.24
N THR A 129 12.85 4.82 12.76
CA THR A 129 12.34 6.09 12.24
C THR A 129 12.73 6.22 10.77
N MET A 130 11.80 6.67 9.93
CA MET A 130 12.11 6.82 8.52
C MET A 130 13.14 7.92 8.26
N LYS A 131 13.26 8.90 9.17
CA LYS A 131 14.34 9.87 9.15
C LYS A 131 15.71 9.18 9.13
N SER A 132 15.95 8.22 10.02
CA SER A 132 17.23 7.48 10.06
C SER A 132 17.51 6.72 8.76
N VAL A 133 16.47 6.09 8.19
CA VAL A 133 16.59 5.39 6.90
C VAL A 133 16.94 6.37 5.78
N PHE A 134 16.30 7.55 5.75
CA PHE A 134 16.57 8.59 4.75
C PHE A 134 17.97 9.17 4.89
N ASP A 135 18.40 9.46 6.12
CA ASP A 135 19.73 9.98 6.40
C ASP A 135 20.80 8.99 5.92
N LEU A 136 20.59 7.67 6.11
CA LEU A 136 21.48 6.64 5.56
C LEU A 136 21.46 6.62 4.03
N ILE A 137 20.28 6.59 3.41
CA ILE A 137 20.14 6.56 1.94
C ILE A 137 20.82 7.77 1.28
N ASP A 138 20.71 8.94 1.89
CA ASP A 138 21.30 10.18 1.36
C ASP A 138 22.84 10.18 1.40
N THR A 139 23.47 9.22 2.08
CA THR A 139 24.92 8.98 1.98
C THR A 139 25.33 8.14 0.76
N PHE A 140 24.38 7.48 0.07
CA PHE A 140 24.70 6.56 -1.02
C PHE A 140 25.15 7.32 -2.26
N GLN A 141 26.20 6.82 -2.92
CA GLN A 141 26.72 7.43 -4.16
C GLN A 141 25.66 7.50 -5.28
N SER A 142 24.81 6.49 -5.36
CA SER A 142 23.65 6.46 -6.27
C SER A 142 22.65 7.58 -5.96
N ARG A 143 22.46 7.92 -4.69
CA ARG A 143 21.50 8.92 -4.22
C ARG A 143 21.99 10.34 -4.44
N ILE A 144 23.29 10.60 -4.28
CA ILE A 144 23.89 11.93 -4.53
C ILE A 144 23.55 12.41 -5.96
N LYS A 145 23.69 11.53 -6.97
CA LYS A 145 23.33 11.83 -8.36
C LYS A 145 21.85 12.14 -8.55
N ASP A 146 20.97 11.40 -7.87
CA ASP A 146 19.53 11.66 -7.90
C ASP A 146 19.19 13.03 -7.29
N MET A 147 19.86 13.43 -6.20
CA MET A 147 19.65 14.72 -5.53
C MET A 147 20.04 15.90 -6.43
N GLU A 148 21.18 15.81 -7.13
CA GLU A 148 21.59 16.85 -8.09
C GLU A 148 20.56 17.03 -9.20
N LYS A 149 20.02 15.92 -9.71
CA LYS A 149 18.96 15.94 -10.72
C LYS A 149 17.68 16.57 -10.17
N GLN A 150 17.24 16.17 -8.98
CA GLN A 150 16.06 16.74 -8.32
C GLN A 150 16.18 18.24 -8.09
N LYS A 151 17.38 18.71 -7.69
CA LYS A 151 17.65 20.14 -7.53
C LYS A 151 17.51 20.91 -8.84
N LYS A 152 17.98 20.34 -9.96
CA LYS A 152 17.82 20.95 -11.30
C LYS A 152 16.36 20.97 -11.75
N GLU A 153 15.60 19.94 -11.39
CA GLU A 153 14.18 19.79 -11.75
C GLU A 153 13.24 20.50 -10.75
N GLY A 154 13.77 21.10 -9.68
CA GLY A 154 12.97 21.79 -8.66
C GLY A 154 12.08 20.85 -7.83
N ILE A 155 12.40 19.56 -7.77
CA ILE A 155 11.63 18.56 -7.02
C ILE A 155 11.95 18.69 -5.54
N VAL A 156 10.96 19.14 -4.75
CA VAL A 156 11.08 19.29 -3.30
C VAL A 156 9.80 18.78 -2.64
N CYS A 157 9.94 17.99 -1.58
CA CYS A 157 8.82 17.63 -0.72
C CYS A 157 8.45 18.81 0.16
N LYS A 158 7.25 19.35 -0.04
CA LYS A 158 6.65 20.31 0.90
C LYS A 158 5.98 19.53 2.03
N GLU A 159 6.15 19.97 3.27
CA GLU A 159 5.41 19.38 4.40
C GLU A 159 4.00 19.96 4.44
N ASP A 160 3.12 19.49 3.56
CA ASP A 160 1.74 19.96 3.48
C ASP A 160 0.77 18.90 4.00
N LYS A 161 0.02 19.22 5.06
CA LYS A 161 -1.01 18.34 5.68
C LYS A 161 -2.06 17.80 4.70
N LYS A 162 -2.28 18.48 3.55
CA LYS A 162 -3.13 17.99 2.44
C LYS A 162 -2.62 16.71 1.79
N GLN A 163 -1.34 16.40 1.97
CA GLN A 163 -0.72 15.23 1.34
C GLN A 163 -1.15 13.91 1.99
N SER A 164 -1.58 13.87 3.27
CA SER A 164 -2.00 12.59 3.89
C SER A 164 -3.28 12.03 3.25
N LEU A 165 -4.26 12.90 2.95
CA LEU A 165 -5.49 12.51 2.26
C LEU A 165 -5.20 12.04 0.82
N GLU A 166 -4.44 12.81 0.05
CA GLU A 166 -4.10 12.44 -1.32
C GLU A 166 -3.25 11.16 -1.37
N ASN A 167 -2.33 10.96 -0.41
CA ASN A 167 -1.60 9.70 -0.25
C ASN A 167 -2.54 8.53 0.10
N PHE A 168 -3.54 8.77 0.95
CA PHE A 168 -4.53 7.75 1.28
C PHE A 168 -5.36 7.37 0.05
N LEU A 169 -5.90 8.34 -0.68
CA LEU A 169 -6.73 8.11 -1.86
C LEU A 169 -5.95 7.55 -3.06
N SER A 170 -4.65 7.89 -3.20
CA SER A 170 -3.81 7.40 -4.29
C SER A 170 -3.60 5.88 -4.27
N ARG A 171 -3.71 5.23 -3.10
CA ARG A 171 -3.72 3.75 -2.97
C ARG A 171 -4.78 3.08 -3.83
N PHE A 172 -5.88 3.79 -4.09
CA PHE A 172 -7.05 3.26 -4.79
C PHE A 172 -7.15 3.77 -6.22
N ARG A 173 -6.67 4.98 -6.50
CA ARG A 173 -6.66 5.52 -7.87
C ARG A 173 -5.96 4.56 -8.84
N TRP A 174 -6.57 4.41 -10.01
CA TRP A 174 -6.22 3.53 -11.11
C TRP A 174 -6.27 2.02 -10.83
N ARG A 175 -6.33 1.61 -9.56
CA ARG A 175 -6.34 0.21 -9.14
C ARG A 175 -7.76 -0.29 -8.88
N ARG A 176 -8.50 0.39 -8.01
CA ARG A 176 -9.80 -0.05 -7.49
C ARG A 176 -10.81 1.10 -7.51
N ARG A 177 -12.09 0.77 -7.65
CA ARG A 177 -13.17 1.72 -7.36
C ARG A 177 -13.35 1.76 -5.84
N LEU A 178 -13.65 2.93 -5.29
CA LEU A 178 -13.99 3.05 -3.87
C LEU A 178 -15.50 3.10 -3.71
N LEU A 179 -16.03 2.34 -2.76
CA LEU A 179 -17.35 2.56 -2.22
C LEU A 179 -17.16 3.18 -0.84
N VAL A 180 -17.48 4.48 -0.69
CA VAL A 180 -17.39 5.16 0.60
C VAL A 180 -18.77 5.17 1.22
N ILE A 181 -18.87 4.67 2.45
CA ILE A 181 -20.09 4.69 3.27
C ILE A 181 -19.78 5.57 4.48
N SER A 182 -20.54 6.65 4.66
CA SER A 182 -20.44 7.54 5.81
C SER A 182 -21.76 7.54 6.57
N ALA A 183 -21.68 7.46 7.89
CA ALA A 183 -22.81 7.57 8.79
C ALA A 183 -22.40 8.37 10.05
N PRO A 184 -23.37 8.84 10.85
CA PRO A 184 -23.08 9.61 12.07
C PRO A 184 -22.28 8.82 13.11
N ASN A 185 -22.58 7.53 13.26
CA ASN A 185 -21.92 6.58 14.14
C ASN A 185 -22.14 5.15 13.62
N ASP A 186 -21.56 4.17 14.30
CA ASP A 186 -21.62 2.74 13.99
C ASP A 186 -22.94 2.05 14.39
N GLU A 187 -23.76 2.70 15.24
CA GLU A 187 -25.10 2.26 15.62
C GLU A 187 -26.19 2.72 14.62
N ASP A 188 -25.82 3.54 13.62
CA ASP A 188 -26.74 4.04 12.62
C ASP A 188 -27.44 2.88 11.88
N TRP A 189 -28.77 2.95 11.82
CA TRP A 189 -29.58 1.88 11.23
C TRP A 189 -29.26 1.68 9.74
N ALA A 190 -29.07 2.77 8.99
CA ALA A 190 -28.78 2.68 7.56
C ALA A 190 -27.38 2.11 7.31
N TYR A 191 -26.41 2.45 8.16
CA TYR A 191 -25.08 1.83 8.15
C TYR A 191 -25.14 0.32 8.40
N SER A 192 -25.84 -0.09 9.45
CA SER A 192 -26.03 -1.51 9.80
C SER A 192 -26.70 -2.29 8.67
N GLN A 193 -27.74 -1.72 8.05
CA GLN A 193 -28.42 -2.32 6.90
C GLN A 193 -27.48 -2.49 5.71
N GLN A 194 -26.69 -1.45 5.37
CA GLN A 194 -25.79 -1.49 4.23
C GLN A 194 -24.67 -2.53 4.42
N LEU A 195 -24.14 -2.68 5.63
CA LEU A 195 -23.17 -3.73 5.96
C LEU A 195 -23.77 -5.13 5.81
N SER A 196 -25.03 -5.33 6.21
CA SER A 196 -25.73 -6.61 6.00
C SER A 196 -25.91 -6.93 4.52
N ALA A 197 -26.22 -5.93 3.69
CA ALA A 197 -26.36 -6.10 2.25
C ALA A 197 -25.04 -6.49 1.57
N LEU A 198 -23.90 -6.01 2.09
CA LEU A 198 -22.56 -6.37 1.61
C LEU A 198 -22.12 -7.77 2.06
N SER A 199 -22.50 -8.19 3.27
CA SER A 199 -22.06 -9.45 3.89
C SER A 199 -22.73 -10.71 3.31
N GLY A 200 -23.78 -10.55 2.50
CA GLY A 200 -24.54 -11.66 1.91
C GLY A 200 -24.19 -11.99 0.45
N GLN A 201 -23.21 -11.31 -0.16
CA GLN A 201 -22.96 -11.42 -1.60
C GLN A 201 -21.85 -12.45 -1.87
N ALA A 202 -22.25 -13.70 -2.13
CA ALA A 202 -21.38 -14.69 -2.74
C ALA A 202 -21.11 -14.30 -4.20
N CYS A 203 -19.87 -13.93 -4.52
CA CYS A 203 -19.46 -13.78 -5.92
C CYS A 203 -19.16 -15.16 -6.52
N ASN A 204 -19.36 -15.33 -7.84
CA ASN A 204 -19.06 -16.57 -8.57
C ASN A 204 -17.57 -17.02 -8.52
N PHE A 205 -16.70 -16.27 -7.86
CA PHE A 205 -15.26 -16.52 -7.71
C PHE A 205 -14.82 -16.83 -6.25
N GLY A 206 -15.75 -16.97 -5.29
CA GLY A 206 -15.44 -17.36 -3.91
C GLY A 206 -15.93 -16.38 -2.85
N SER A 207 -15.49 -16.59 -1.59
CA SER A 207 -15.84 -15.74 -0.44
C SER A 207 -15.06 -14.42 -0.50
N SER A 208 -15.77 -13.30 -0.45
CA SER A 208 -15.17 -11.98 -0.26
C SER A 208 -14.78 -11.81 1.22
N VAL A 209 -13.49 -11.64 1.48
CA VAL A 209 -13.00 -11.27 2.82
C VAL A 209 -12.94 -9.75 2.89
N VAL A 210 -13.66 -9.16 3.85
CA VAL A 210 -13.59 -7.72 4.16
C VAL A 210 -12.45 -7.50 5.15
N GLU A 211 -11.32 -6.98 4.68
CA GLU A 211 -10.26 -6.49 5.56
C GLU A 211 -10.67 -5.14 6.17
N ARG A 212 -10.49 -4.99 7.49
CA ARG A 212 -10.78 -3.75 8.21
C ARG A 212 -9.48 -3.03 8.52
N GLU A 213 -9.40 -1.75 8.14
CA GLU A 213 -8.28 -0.87 8.44
C GLU A 213 -8.82 0.31 9.25
N ASP A 214 -8.25 0.55 10.44
CA ASP A 214 -8.60 1.71 11.26
C ASP A 214 -8.02 2.98 10.64
N VAL A 215 -8.86 4.00 10.48
CA VAL A 215 -8.48 5.28 9.88
C VAL A 215 -8.43 6.35 10.98
N PRO A 216 -7.33 7.13 11.09
CA PRO A 216 -7.23 8.21 12.08
C PRO A 216 -8.36 9.24 11.94
N ALA A 217 -8.88 9.73 13.07
CA ALA A 217 -10.03 10.66 13.10
C ALA A 217 -9.84 11.94 12.26
N HIS A 218 -8.61 12.46 12.20
CA HIS A 218 -8.30 13.63 11.38
C HIS A 218 -8.45 13.33 9.88
N LEU A 219 -8.03 12.14 9.44
CA LEU A 219 -8.13 11.70 8.06
C LEU A 219 -9.59 11.39 7.68
N VAL A 220 -10.39 10.84 8.59
CA VAL A 220 -11.85 10.68 8.40
C VAL A 220 -12.52 12.02 8.12
N LYS A 221 -12.15 13.07 8.88
CA LYS A 221 -12.64 14.44 8.65
C LYS A 221 -12.23 14.95 7.26
N ASP A 222 -10.99 14.73 6.87
CA ASP A 222 -10.47 15.16 5.57
C ASP A 222 -11.15 14.43 4.40
N ILE A 223 -11.41 13.12 4.52
CA ILE A 223 -12.16 12.33 3.54
C ILE A 223 -13.58 12.88 3.37
N ARG A 224 -14.29 13.14 4.47
CA ARG A 224 -15.63 13.73 4.45
C ARG A 224 -15.64 15.09 3.76
N ASN A 225 -14.69 15.96 4.10
CA ASN A 225 -14.56 17.27 3.47
C ASN A 225 -14.27 17.17 1.96
N TYR A 226 -13.38 16.27 1.56
CA TYR A 226 -12.97 16.10 0.16
C TYR A 226 -14.11 15.63 -0.73
N PHE A 227 -14.84 14.60 -0.29
CA PHE A 227 -16.00 14.11 -1.01
C PHE A 227 -17.26 14.94 -0.76
N GLN A 228 -17.20 15.98 0.09
CA GLN A 228 -18.33 16.82 0.47
C GLN A 228 -19.48 16.01 1.10
N VAL A 229 -19.11 15.07 1.98
CA VAL A 229 -20.03 14.18 2.69
C VAL A 229 -20.28 14.73 4.09
N SER A 230 -21.55 14.87 4.47
CA SER A 230 -21.92 15.31 5.81
C SER A 230 -21.63 14.21 6.85
N PRO A 231 -21.15 14.56 8.05
CA PRO A 231 -21.10 13.64 9.17
C PRO A 231 -22.48 13.39 9.82
N GLU A 232 -23.51 14.16 9.48
CA GLU A 232 -24.80 14.16 10.20
C GLU A 232 -25.82 13.14 9.69
N TYR A 233 -25.62 12.61 8.48
CA TYR A 233 -26.54 11.67 7.87
C TYR A 233 -25.82 10.60 7.07
N PHE A 234 -26.51 9.48 6.86
CA PHE A 234 -26.03 8.40 6.00
C PHE A 234 -25.81 8.90 4.57
N SER A 235 -24.67 8.57 3.99
CA SER A 235 -24.40 8.79 2.58
C SER A 235 -23.44 7.73 2.05
N MET A 236 -23.71 7.26 0.83
CA MET A 236 -22.86 6.34 0.12
C MET A 236 -22.51 6.90 -1.26
N LEU A 237 -21.25 6.76 -1.66
CA LEU A 237 -20.76 7.23 -2.96
C LEU A 237 -19.84 6.20 -3.61
N LEU A 238 -19.99 6.06 -4.92
CA LEU A 238 -19.11 5.25 -5.74
C LEU A 238 -18.09 6.16 -6.41
N VAL A 239 -16.82 5.96 -6.09
CA VAL A 239 -15.69 6.65 -6.72
C VAL A 239 -15.08 5.75 -7.78
N GLY A 240 -14.91 6.29 -8.97
CA GLY A 240 -14.25 5.60 -10.08
C GLY A 240 -12.75 5.39 -9.83
N LYS A 241 -12.13 4.57 -10.68
CA LYS A 241 -10.67 4.37 -10.66
C LYS A 241 -9.92 5.67 -10.94
N ASP A 242 -10.52 6.63 -11.62
CA ASP A 242 -9.97 7.97 -11.85
C ASP A 242 -10.01 8.86 -10.59
N GLY A 243 -10.59 8.40 -9.48
CA GLY A 243 -10.75 9.17 -8.25
C GLY A 243 -11.94 10.13 -8.26
N ASN A 244 -12.74 10.15 -9.34
CA ASN A 244 -13.92 10.99 -9.45
C ASN A 244 -15.17 10.24 -8.97
N VAL A 245 -16.08 10.96 -8.29
CA VAL A 245 -17.37 10.39 -7.89
C VAL A 245 -18.22 10.10 -9.13
N LYS A 246 -18.75 8.88 -9.23
CA LYS A 246 -19.58 8.39 -10.34
C LYS A 246 -21.06 8.41 -9.99
N SER A 247 -21.40 8.11 -8.75
CA SER A 247 -22.77 8.12 -8.27
C SER A 247 -22.85 8.38 -6.77
N TRP A 248 -23.98 8.94 -6.35
CA TRP A 248 -24.34 9.26 -4.98
C TRP A 248 -25.61 8.54 -4.60
N TYR A 249 -25.65 8.02 -3.38
CA TYR A 249 -26.78 7.30 -2.80
C TYR A 249 -27.05 7.87 -1.40
N PRO A 250 -28.13 8.64 -1.21
CA PRO A 250 -28.46 9.24 0.08
C PRO A 250 -29.10 8.22 1.05
N SER A 251 -29.36 7.00 0.60
CA SER A 251 -30.00 5.94 1.38
C SER A 251 -29.31 4.59 1.14
N PRO A 252 -29.40 3.67 2.10
CA PRO A 252 -28.87 2.33 1.97
C PRO A 252 -29.60 1.57 0.86
N MET A 253 -28.86 0.70 0.17
CA MET A 253 -29.36 -0.08 -0.96
C MET A 253 -29.57 -1.54 -0.58
N TRP A 254 -30.71 -2.08 -1.00
CA TRP A 254 -31.04 -3.50 -0.83
C TRP A 254 -30.27 -4.42 -1.80
N SER A 255 -29.82 -3.88 -2.94
CA SER A 255 -29.09 -4.63 -3.95
C SER A 255 -27.90 -3.82 -4.47
N MET A 256 -26.71 -4.43 -4.46
CA MET A 256 -25.47 -3.84 -4.97
C MET A 256 -25.21 -4.11 -6.45
N VAL A 257 -26.16 -4.71 -7.18
CA VAL A 257 -26.00 -5.06 -8.61
C VAL A 257 -25.65 -3.85 -9.48
N ILE A 258 -26.05 -2.64 -9.08
CA ILE A 258 -25.78 -1.39 -9.80
C ILE A 258 -24.34 -0.88 -9.56
N VAL A 259 -23.69 -1.37 -8.50
CA VAL A 259 -22.34 -0.96 -8.08
C VAL A 259 -21.26 -1.90 -8.62
N TYR A 260 -21.60 -3.19 -8.85
CA TYR A 260 -20.76 -4.20 -9.48
C TYR A 260 -20.55 -3.97 -10.98
#